data_AF-A0A850G5T6-F1
#
_entry.id   AF-A0A850G5T6-F1
#
_cell.length_a   1.000
_cell.length_b   1.000
_cell.length_c   1.000
_cell.angle_alpha   90.00
_cell.angle_beta   90.00
_cell.angle_gamma   90.00
#
_symmetry.space_group_name_H-M   'P 1'
#
loop_
_entity.id
_entity.type
_entity.pdbx_description
1 polymer ?
#
loop_
_entity_poly.entity_id
_entity_poly.type
_entity_poly.pdbx_seq_one_letter_code
_entity_poly.pdbx_strand_id
1 'polypeptide(L)'
;MDRPSRLAFVSFTALTLAACAQPSSDDPSTESSTTAATETETETDAGASTETETGTGSSTETDTSTDTDTDTGSSTETDTSTESDTSTESDTAGDPCRHNVVVMGYWPPTNEMLRQWSQNPEQNPDGWMGEDWHGHGYDVYSFFPEFPPDGDPSNDNIGDPGAVGSEDSDLQVDYQDTSLDFWQLVDEYEPVILITTSRGGQIGWEIEAIEGGHDGGLGPAEDWYPDGYGDEVLPTQDSVQPRTWAGISMYRQGVQLPSQLPIDEILAATDALGLTNVEINDETSGNFLSGFLGLHGLLYNLEAEHNLAAGHIHVGYGLPTDDARALIEETLETVLEVHPLACE
;
A
#
# COMPACT_ATOMS: atom_id res chain seq x y z
N MET A 1 -31.39 -57.49 -20.57
CA MET A 1 -32.08 -56.74 -21.63
C MET A 1 -32.83 -55.60 -20.95
N ASP A 2 -32.75 -54.43 -21.58
CA ASP A 2 -33.38 -53.15 -21.28
C ASP A 2 -32.88 -52.29 -20.11
N ARG A 3 -32.00 -51.34 -20.49
CA ARG A 3 -31.92 -49.98 -19.92
C ARG A 3 -33.19 -49.20 -20.28
N PRO A 4 -33.46 -48.10 -19.56
CA PRO A 4 -33.22 -46.82 -20.23
C PRO A 4 -32.47 -45.78 -19.38
N SER A 5 -32.00 -44.78 -20.12
CA SER A 5 -31.09 -43.68 -19.78
C SER A 5 -31.79 -42.43 -19.23
N ARG A 6 -31.01 -41.68 -18.43
CA ARG A 6 -30.91 -40.20 -18.34
C ARG A 6 -32.13 -39.37 -17.91
N LEU A 7 -31.96 -38.58 -16.83
CA LEU A 7 -31.89 -37.12 -16.94
C LEU A 7 -31.27 -36.52 -15.66
N ALA A 8 -30.26 -35.68 -15.83
CA ALA A 8 -29.71 -34.81 -14.80
C ALA A 8 -30.53 -33.52 -14.74
N PHE A 9 -30.80 -33.01 -13.55
CA PHE A 9 -31.29 -31.65 -13.33
C PHE A 9 -30.32 -30.98 -12.35
N VAL A 10 -29.61 -29.97 -12.87
CA VAL A 10 -28.84 -28.98 -12.12
C VAL A 10 -29.84 -27.93 -11.65
N SER A 11 -29.86 -27.61 -10.36
CA SER A 11 -30.61 -26.47 -9.83
C SER A 11 -29.62 -25.40 -9.36
N PHE A 12 -29.82 -24.19 -9.87
CA PHE A 12 -29.08 -22.98 -9.57
C PHE A 12 -29.70 -22.24 -8.38
N THR A 13 -28.82 -21.60 -7.60
CA THR A 13 -28.94 -20.37 -6.79
C THR A 13 -29.98 -20.22 -5.68
N ALA A 14 -29.47 -19.92 -4.47
CA ALA A 14 -29.71 -18.63 -3.81
C ALA A 14 -28.59 -18.37 -2.79
N LEU A 15 -27.66 -17.47 -3.15
CA LEU A 15 -26.65 -16.87 -2.27
C LEU A 15 -27.34 -15.70 -1.55
N THR A 16 -27.39 -15.74 -0.22
CA THR A 16 -27.92 -14.65 0.61
C THR A 16 -26.83 -13.60 0.84
N LEU A 17 -27.01 -12.44 0.24
CA LEU A 17 -26.31 -11.19 0.54
C LEU A 17 -26.66 -10.70 1.95
N ALA A 18 -25.65 -10.48 2.80
CA ALA A 18 -25.80 -9.73 4.04
C ALA A 18 -25.64 -8.23 3.70
N ALA A 19 -26.75 -7.49 3.78
CA ALA A 19 -26.78 -6.05 3.60
C ALA A 19 -26.86 -5.33 4.96
N CYS A 20 -26.22 -4.16 5.01
CA CYS A 20 -26.12 -3.25 6.14
C CYS A 20 -27.46 -2.99 6.87
N ALA A 21 -27.43 -2.99 8.19
CA ALA A 21 -28.57 -2.71 9.06
C ALA A 21 -28.84 -1.20 9.19
N GLN A 22 -30.05 -0.78 8.82
CA GLN A 22 -30.66 0.47 9.31
C GLN A 22 -31.43 0.19 10.61
N PRO A 23 -31.52 1.15 11.56
CA PRO A 23 -32.39 1.01 12.72
C PRO A 23 -33.85 1.37 12.38
N SER A 24 -34.74 0.47 12.79
CA SER A 24 -36.19 0.62 12.73
C SER A 24 -36.74 1.47 13.87
N SER A 25 -37.82 2.16 13.54
CA SER A 25 -38.77 2.91 14.37
C SER A 25 -39.28 2.19 15.62
N ASP A 26 -39.44 2.95 16.73
CA ASP A 26 -40.52 2.77 17.71
C ASP A 26 -40.81 4.11 18.42
N ASP A 27 -42.07 4.56 18.36
CA ASP A 27 -42.74 5.57 19.20
C ASP A 27 -44.00 4.86 19.74
N PRO A 28 -44.45 5.02 21.02
CA PRO A 28 -45.26 6.18 21.40
C PRO A 28 -45.12 6.63 22.88
N SER A 29 -45.11 7.95 23.14
CA SER A 29 -46.07 8.53 24.12
C SER A 29 -46.03 10.07 24.20
N THR A 30 -47.22 10.60 23.91
CA THR A 30 -47.85 11.88 24.24
C THR A 30 -47.37 12.62 25.51
N GLU A 31 -47.14 13.93 25.42
CA GLU A 31 -47.74 14.96 26.29
C GLU A 31 -47.64 16.35 25.64
N SER A 32 -48.65 17.17 25.92
CA SER A 32 -49.03 18.42 25.26
C SER A 32 -48.50 19.63 26.04
N SER A 33 -47.97 20.66 25.37
CA SER A 33 -48.18 22.05 25.79
C SER A 33 -47.85 23.08 24.71
N THR A 34 -48.88 23.86 24.38
CA THR A 34 -48.92 25.20 23.79
C THR A 34 -47.81 26.17 24.20
N THR A 35 -47.33 27.00 23.26
CA THR A 35 -47.45 28.49 23.30
C THR A 35 -47.10 29.13 21.94
N ALA A 36 -47.58 30.36 21.76
CA ALA A 36 -47.87 31.04 20.50
C ALA A 36 -46.73 31.88 19.89
N ALA A 37 -46.83 32.01 18.56
CA ALA A 37 -46.61 33.17 17.67
C ALA A 37 -45.51 34.20 17.98
N THR A 38 -44.73 34.54 16.95
CA THR A 38 -44.66 35.90 16.37
C THR A 38 -44.12 35.83 14.94
N GLU A 39 -44.83 36.51 14.04
CA GLU A 39 -44.56 36.66 12.61
C GLU A 39 -43.37 37.58 12.35
N THR A 40 -42.74 37.47 11.17
CA THR A 40 -42.44 38.63 10.29
C THR A 40 -42.08 38.11 8.90
N GLU A 41 -42.77 38.66 7.92
CA GLU A 41 -42.67 38.39 6.49
C GLU A 41 -41.39 38.96 5.86
N THR A 42 -41.01 38.48 4.67
CA THR A 42 -40.77 39.33 3.48
C THR A 42 -40.56 38.41 2.26
N GLU A 43 -41.48 38.51 1.31
CA GLU A 43 -41.35 38.03 -0.08
C GLU A 43 -40.37 38.90 -0.87
N THR A 44 -39.66 38.37 -1.87
CA THR A 44 -39.60 38.96 -3.24
C THR A 44 -39.05 37.93 -4.24
N ASP A 45 -39.73 37.89 -5.38
CA ASP A 45 -39.63 36.99 -6.53
C ASP A 45 -38.66 37.51 -7.63
N ALA A 46 -38.27 36.57 -8.50
CA ALA A 46 -37.91 36.65 -9.93
C ALA A 46 -36.74 37.53 -10.44
N GLY A 47 -35.97 36.92 -11.36
CA GLY A 47 -35.41 37.66 -12.50
C GLY A 47 -34.16 37.06 -13.15
N ALA A 48 -34.33 36.18 -14.13
CA ALA A 48 -33.31 35.81 -15.10
C ALA A 48 -33.00 36.96 -16.06
N SER A 49 -31.74 37.07 -16.53
CA SER A 49 -31.41 37.55 -17.89
C SER A 49 -29.98 37.19 -18.29
N THR A 50 -29.90 36.60 -19.48
CA THR A 50 -28.76 36.35 -20.36
C THR A 50 -28.15 37.66 -20.88
N GLU A 51 -26.84 37.71 -21.11
CA GLU A 51 -26.25 38.49 -22.21
C GLU A 51 -24.98 37.79 -22.72
N THR A 52 -24.87 37.73 -24.04
CA THR A 52 -23.75 37.25 -24.86
C THR A 52 -22.94 38.44 -25.31
N GLU A 53 -21.61 38.37 -25.32
CA GLU A 53 -20.81 39.22 -26.21
C GLU A 53 -19.63 38.44 -26.81
N THR A 54 -19.40 38.76 -28.08
CA THR A 54 -18.47 38.15 -29.03
C THR A 54 -17.31 39.11 -29.28
N GLY A 55 -16.09 38.60 -29.51
CA GLY A 55 -14.98 39.43 -30.00
C GLY A 55 -13.74 38.64 -30.39
N THR A 56 -13.40 38.69 -31.68
CA THR A 56 -12.36 37.93 -32.40
C THR A 56 -11.07 38.75 -32.65
N GLY A 57 -9.91 38.08 -32.72
CA GLY A 57 -8.67 38.51 -33.43
C GLY A 57 -7.41 37.89 -32.79
N SER A 58 -6.72 36.88 -33.36
CA SER A 58 -5.70 36.89 -34.44
C SER A 58 -4.57 37.92 -34.17
N SER A 59 -3.25 37.64 -34.15
CA SER A 59 -2.42 36.61 -34.80
C SER A 59 -1.02 36.54 -34.13
N THR A 60 -0.33 35.43 -34.40
CA THR A 60 1.11 35.08 -34.29
C THR A 60 2.11 36.19 -34.57
N GLU A 61 3.28 36.18 -33.90
CA GLU A 61 4.63 36.14 -34.52
C GLU A 61 5.71 35.72 -33.49
N THR A 62 6.63 34.90 -33.98
CA THR A 62 7.87 34.42 -33.35
C THR A 62 9.01 35.38 -33.70
N ASP A 63 9.95 35.63 -32.79
CA ASP A 63 11.29 36.05 -33.19
C ASP A 63 12.37 35.52 -32.22
N THR A 64 13.31 34.82 -32.84
CA THR A 64 14.57 34.30 -32.30
C THR A 64 15.67 35.32 -32.59
N SER A 65 16.54 35.59 -31.61
CA SER A 65 17.84 36.23 -31.89
C SER A 65 18.95 35.56 -31.09
N THR A 66 19.88 34.98 -31.83
CA THR A 66 21.21 34.51 -31.43
C THR A 66 22.17 35.69 -31.48
N ASP A 67 23.08 35.81 -30.52
CA ASP A 67 24.36 36.50 -30.72
C ASP A 67 25.48 35.80 -29.94
N THR A 68 26.58 35.58 -30.64
CA THR A 68 27.82 34.89 -30.24
C THR A 68 28.97 35.91 -30.23
N ASP A 69 30.08 35.54 -29.57
CA ASP A 69 31.47 36.04 -29.64
C ASP A 69 31.87 37.15 -28.63
N THR A 70 33.06 37.18 -28.00
CA THR A 70 34.26 36.33 -27.94
C THR A 70 35.18 36.87 -26.81
N ASP A 71 35.94 35.97 -26.16
CA ASP A 71 37.18 36.03 -25.35
C ASP A 71 37.78 37.35 -24.78
N THR A 72 38.27 37.26 -23.53
CA THR A 72 39.64 37.66 -23.12
C THR A 72 39.97 37.07 -21.73
N GLY A 73 41.06 36.29 -21.66
CA GLY A 73 41.49 35.58 -20.44
C GLY A 73 42.26 36.41 -19.41
N SER A 74 42.44 35.82 -18.22
CA SER A 74 43.57 36.10 -17.33
C SER A 74 43.79 34.93 -16.38
N SER A 75 45.02 34.43 -16.38
CA SER A 75 45.55 33.34 -15.59
C SER A 75 45.51 33.62 -14.08
N THR A 76 45.30 32.58 -13.27
CA THR A 76 45.88 32.48 -11.92
C THR A 76 46.10 31.02 -11.59
N GLU A 77 47.38 30.64 -11.53
CA GLU A 77 47.88 29.40 -10.95
C GLU A 77 47.69 29.46 -9.43
N THR A 78 47.21 28.38 -8.82
CA THR A 78 47.48 28.09 -7.41
C THR A 78 47.49 26.58 -7.23
N ASP A 79 48.70 26.04 -7.10
CA ASP A 79 48.96 24.70 -6.58
C ASP A 79 48.35 24.55 -5.19
N THR A 80 47.57 23.49 -4.96
CA THR A 80 47.34 22.96 -3.61
C THR A 80 47.22 21.44 -3.68
N SER A 81 48.04 20.82 -2.86
CA SER A 81 48.35 19.41 -2.73
C SER A 81 47.13 18.51 -2.54
N THR A 82 47.02 17.47 -3.37
CA THR A 82 46.15 16.32 -3.13
C THR A 82 46.95 15.26 -2.37
N GLU A 83 46.74 15.21 -1.06
CA GLU A 83 46.92 13.98 -0.27
C GLU A 83 45.53 13.36 -0.16
N SER A 84 45.34 12.19 -0.75
CA SER A 84 44.12 11.39 -0.62
C SER A 84 44.53 9.92 -0.59
N ASP A 85 45.08 9.53 0.56
CA ASP A 85 44.98 8.16 1.04
C ASP A 85 43.69 8.07 1.86
N THR A 86 42.60 7.67 1.22
CA THR A 86 41.60 6.80 1.85
C THR A 86 41.05 5.92 0.74
N SER A 87 41.49 4.68 0.76
CA SER A 87 40.95 3.54 0.05
C SER A 87 39.44 3.46 0.27
N THR A 88 38.67 3.94 -0.71
CA THR A 88 37.33 3.40 -0.98
C THR A 88 37.54 2.02 -1.60
N GLU A 89 37.68 1.01 -0.74
CA GLU A 89 37.35 -0.36 -1.13
C GLU A 89 35.85 -0.34 -1.42
N SER A 90 35.51 -0.13 -2.68
CA SER A 90 34.25 -0.58 -3.22
C SER A 90 34.35 -2.09 -3.25
N ASP A 91 33.94 -2.73 -2.17
CA ASP A 91 33.67 -4.16 -2.13
C ASP A 91 32.38 -4.40 -2.92
N THR A 92 32.46 -4.22 -4.25
CA THR A 92 31.54 -4.90 -5.19
C THR A 92 32.06 -6.32 -5.40
N ALA A 93 32.20 -7.06 -4.31
CA ALA A 93 32.22 -8.50 -4.28
C ALA A 93 30.91 -8.86 -3.59
N GLY A 94 29.87 -9.09 -4.39
CA GLY A 94 28.53 -9.36 -3.88
C GLY A 94 28.60 -10.37 -2.75
N ASP A 95 28.01 -10.00 -1.62
CA ASP A 95 27.81 -10.93 -0.53
C ASP A 95 26.99 -12.11 -1.10
N PRO A 96 27.54 -13.34 -1.17
CA PRO A 96 26.74 -14.48 -1.58
C PRO A 96 25.64 -14.78 -0.56
N CYS A 97 25.70 -14.18 0.64
CA CYS A 97 24.67 -14.20 1.63
C CYS A 97 23.64 -13.09 1.38
N ARG A 98 22.48 -13.46 0.82
CA ARG A 98 21.34 -12.56 0.84
C ARG A 98 20.78 -12.55 2.26
N HIS A 99 20.82 -11.39 2.90
CA HIS A 99 20.38 -11.21 4.29
C HIS A 99 19.37 -10.07 4.44
N ASN A 100 18.82 -9.56 3.35
CA ASN A 100 17.88 -8.45 3.39
C ASN A 100 16.47 -8.95 3.69
N VAL A 101 15.83 -8.34 4.68
CA VAL A 101 14.40 -8.47 4.98
C VAL A 101 13.76 -7.14 4.63
N VAL A 102 12.67 -7.19 3.87
CA VAL A 102 11.90 -5.99 3.52
C VAL A 102 10.52 -6.09 4.15
N VAL A 103 10.11 -5.02 4.83
CA VAL A 103 8.77 -4.87 5.39
C VAL A 103 8.09 -3.65 4.76
N MET A 104 6.84 -3.79 4.32
CA MET A 104 6.11 -2.71 3.64
C MET A 104 4.75 -2.45 4.29
N GLY A 105 4.27 -1.21 4.27
CA GLY A 105 3.04 -0.82 4.96
C GLY A 105 2.15 0.17 4.20
N TYR A 106 0.83 0.07 4.40
CA TYR A 106 -0.18 1.02 3.91
C TYR A 106 -1.08 1.57 5.02
N TRP A 107 -1.07 2.90 5.18
CA TRP A 107 -1.84 3.68 6.17
C TRP A 107 -1.52 3.34 7.65
N PRO A 108 -1.66 4.31 8.58
CA PRO A 108 -1.54 4.05 10.00
C PRO A 108 -2.58 3.04 10.52
N PRO A 109 -2.19 2.11 11.42
CA PRO A 109 -0.95 2.13 12.19
C PRO A 109 0.26 1.48 11.49
N THR A 110 0.14 0.97 10.27
CA THR A 110 1.18 0.13 9.67
C THR A 110 2.44 0.90 9.26
N ASN A 111 2.32 2.07 8.64
CA ASN A 111 3.49 2.91 8.36
C ASN A 111 4.24 3.29 9.66
N GLU A 112 3.51 3.65 10.72
CA GLU A 112 4.10 4.07 12.01
C GLU A 112 4.73 2.93 12.81
N MET A 113 4.21 1.71 12.71
CA MET A 113 4.82 0.54 13.38
C MET A 113 6.12 0.12 12.66
N LEU A 114 6.20 0.31 11.34
CA LEU A 114 7.37 -0.04 10.53
C LEU A 114 8.46 1.03 10.57
N ARG A 115 8.12 2.28 10.88
CA ARG A 115 8.99 3.46 10.84
C ARG A 115 10.38 3.25 11.44
N GLN A 116 10.50 2.44 12.50
CA GLN A 116 11.78 2.15 13.14
C GLN A 116 12.83 1.52 12.21
N TRP A 117 12.41 0.79 11.17
CA TRP A 117 13.33 0.14 10.23
C TRP A 117 13.61 0.99 8.98
N SER A 118 13.16 2.24 8.95
CA SER A 118 13.43 3.14 7.83
C SER A 118 14.85 3.67 7.87
N GLN A 119 15.47 3.78 6.70
CA GLN A 119 16.78 4.41 6.54
C GLN A 119 16.70 5.93 6.37
N ASN A 120 15.50 6.51 6.26
CA ASN A 120 15.33 7.95 6.11
C ASN A 120 15.77 8.68 7.40
N PRO A 121 16.80 9.55 7.36
CA PRO A 121 17.30 10.25 8.54
C PRO A 121 16.32 11.29 9.10
N GLU A 122 15.31 11.71 8.34
CA GLU A 122 14.23 12.55 8.85
C GLU A 122 13.28 11.76 9.75
N GLN A 123 13.08 10.48 9.43
CA GLN A 123 12.25 9.56 10.21
C GLN A 123 13.03 8.99 11.41
N ASN A 124 14.30 8.64 11.21
CA ASN A 124 15.19 8.07 12.23
C ASN A 124 16.49 8.89 12.38
N PRO A 125 16.45 10.05 13.07
CA PRO A 125 17.61 10.96 13.18
C PRO A 125 18.77 10.38 14.00
N ASP A 126 18.49 9.39 14.85
CA ASP A 126 19.49 8.69 15.65
C ASP A 126 20.17 7.53 14.88
N GLY A 127 19.76 7.30 13.62
CA GLY A 127 20.27 6.25 12.74
C GLY A 127 19.30 5.10 12.54
N TRP A 128 19.55 4.32 11.49
CA TRP A 128 18.80 3.10 11.18
C TRP A 128 19.15 1.97 12.15
N MET A 129 18.15 1.27 12.65
CA MET A 129 18.31 0.18 13.64
C MET A 129 18.05 -1.22 13.08
N GLY A 130 17.84 -1.35 11.76
CA GLY A 130 17.59 -2.64 11.12
C GLY A 130 18.83 -3.49 10.85
N GLU A 131 20.04 -2.96 11.04
CA GLU A 131 21.30 -3.70 10.84
C GLU A 131 21.43 -4.85 11.85
N ASP A 132 21.77 -6.05 11.37
CA ASP A 132 21.92 -7.29 12.17
C ASP A 132 20.83 -7.42 13.24
N TRP A 133 19.57 -7.38 12.79
CA TRP A 133 18.41 -7.27 13.65
C TRP A 133 18.44 -8.34 14.75
N HIS A 134 18.56 -7.87 16.01
CA HIS A 134 18.70 -8.68 17.21
C HIS A 134 19.73 -9.82 17.16
N GLY A 135 20.75 -9.72 16.29
CA GLY A 135 21.79 -10.74 16.13
C GLY A 135 21.38 -11.92 15.24
N HIS A 136 20.32 -11.79 14.44
CA HIS A 136 19.90 -12.80 13.48
C HIS A 136 20.73 -12.80 12.18
N GLY A 137 21.60 -11.80 12.00
CA GLY A 137 22.40 -11.59 10.79
C GLY A 137 21.62 -10.97 9.63
N TYR A 138 20.32 -10.71 9.80
CA TYR A 138 19.47 -10.10 8.78
C TYR A 138 19.45 -8.57 8.93
N ASP A 139 19.47 -7.89 7.80
CA ASP A 139 19.26 -6.44 7.71
C ASP A 139 17.81 -6.14 7.33
N VAL A 140 17.13 -5.32 8.13
CA VAL A 140 15.68 -5.07 8.02
C VAL A 140 15.40 -3.66 7.49
N TYR A 141 14.73 -3.58 6.36
CA TYR A 141 14.38 -2.33 5.68
C TYR A 141 12.86 -2.15 5.62
N SER A 142 12.38 -0.94 5.87
CA SER A 142 10.95 -0.62 5.75
C SER A 142 10.65 0.45 4.70
N PHE A 143 9.54 0.27 3.98
CA PHE A 143 9.01 1.24 3.02
C PHE A 143 7.51 1.46 3.21
N PHE A 144 7.07 2.71 3.17
CA PHE A 144 5.68 3.09 3.40
C PHE A 144 5.46 4.57 3.02
N PRO A 145 4.20 4.96 2.71
CA PRO A 145 3.84 6.35 2.45
C PRO A 145 3.86 7.21 3.71
N GLU A 146 4.13 8.50 3.52
CA GLU A 146 4.01 9.54 4.56
C GLU A 146 2.79 10.42 4.29
N PHE A 147 2.05 10.79 5.33
CA PHE A 147 0.77 11.49 5.20
C PHE A 147 0.80 12.92 5.76
N PRO A 148 1.56 13.86 5.18
CA PRO A 148 1.57 15.24 5.66
C PRO A 148 0.21 15.92 5.45
N PRO A 149 -0.15 16.92 6.29
CA PRO A 149 0.72 17.55 7.29
C PRO A 149 0.64 16.92 8.69
N ASP A 150 -0.29 16.01 8.95
CA ASP A 150 -0.64 15.56 10.31
C ASP A 150 -0.39 14.06 10.56
N GLY A 151 -0.02 13.30 9.53
CA GLY A 151 0.21 11.87 9.61
C GLY A 151 -1.08 11.04 9.68
N ASP A 152 -2.25 11.64 9.45
CA ASP A 152 -3.55 11.01 9.68
C ASP A 152 -4.44 10.97 8.42
N PRO A 153 -4.25 9.95 7.55
CA PRO A 153 -5.07 9.78 6.35
C PRO A 153 -6.50 9.35 6.66
N SER A 154 -6.89 9.15 7.94
CA SER A 154 -8.25 8.79 8.30
C SER A 154 -9.22 9.98 8.29
N ASN A 155 -8.69 11.20 8.24
CA ASN A 155 -9.47 12.43 8.23
C ASN A 155 -9.63 13.05 6.81
N ASP A 156 -8.99 12.45 5.81
CA ASP A 156 -9.06 12.81 4.39
C ASP A 156 -9.97 11.84 3.60
N ASN A 157 -10.46 12.28 2.43
CA ASN A 157 -11.16 11.35 1.54
C ASN A 157 -10.16 10.54 0.71
N ILE A 158 -10.56 9.33 0.32
CA ILE A 158 -9.78 8.51 -0.63
C ILE A 158 -9.47 9.33 -1.89
N GLY A 159 -8.21 9.35 -2.28
CA GLY A 159 -7.69 10.12 -3.43
C GLY A 159 -7.28 11.56 -3.11
N ASP A 160 -7.61 12.09 -1.93
CA ASP A 160 -7.08 13.39 -1.49
C ASP A 160 -5.59 13.25 -1.14
N PRO A 161 -4.76 14.30 -1.31
CA PRO A 161 -3.32 14.22 -1.04
C PRO A 161 -2.96 13.70 0.36
N GLY A 162 -3.75 14.04 1.39
CA GLY A 162 -3.53 13.55 2.75
C GLY A 162 -3.88 12.07 2.97
N ALA A 163 -4.66 11.46 2.07
CA ALA A 163 -4.97 10.02 2.08
C ALA A 163 -4.05 9.19 1.17
N VAL A 164 -3.44 9.82 0.16
CA VAL A 164 -2.57 9.18 -0.84
C VAL A 164 -1.13 9.06 -0.33
N GLY A 165 -0.67 10.09 0.37
CA GLY A 165 0.70 10.20 0.82
C GLY A 165 1.48 11.24 0.02
N SER A 166 2.68 11.58 0.49
CA SER A 166 3.52 12.58 -0.14
C SER A 166 4.16 12.07 -1.43
N GLU A 167 4.37 12.96 -2.39
CA GLU A 167 5.03 12.63 -3.68
C GLU A 167 6.47 12.09 -3.51
N ASP A 168 7.12 12.39 -2.38
CA ASP A 168 8.50 11.95 -2.08
C ASP A 168 8.56 10.67 -1.24
N SER A 169 7.43 10.08 -0.84
CA SER A 169 7.40 8.83 -0.06
C SER A 169 7.23 7.61 -0.94
N ASP A 170 7.86 6.51 -0.56
CA ASP A 170 7.66 5.21 -1.22
C ASP A 170 6.22 4.73 -1.06
N LEU A 171 5.72 4.02 -2.08
CA LEU A 171 4.44 3.31 -2.02
C LEU A 171 3.29 4.27 -1.70
N GLN A 172 3.10 5.34 -2.48
CA GLN A 172 1.87 6.13 -2.38
C GLN A 172 0.64 5.23 -2.56
N VAL A 173 -0.48 5.63 -1.99
CA VAL A 173 -1.75 4.90 -2.07
C VAL A 173 -2.41 5.15 -3.44
N ASP A 174 -1.71 4.70 -4.48
CA ASP A 174 -1.98 4.83 -5.91
C ASP A 174 -1.46 3.58 -6.63
N TYR A 175 -2.26 2.95 -7.50
CA TYR A 175 -1.87 1.67 -8.12
C TYR A 175 -0.61 1.76 -8.99
N GLN A 176 -0.40 2.87 -9.68
CA GLN A 176 0.71 3.06 -10.61
C GLN A 176 2.01 3.24 -9.85
N ASP A 177 1.99 4.07 -8.82
CA ASP A 177 3.09 4.33 -7.92
C ASP A 177 3.47 3.07 -7.13
N THR A 178 2.49 2.43 -6.49
CA THR A 178 2.68 1.13 -5.80
C THR A 178 3.36 0.12 -6.70
N SER A 179 2.86 -0.03 -7.93
CA SER A 179 3.42 -0.96 -8.90
C SER A 179 4.85 -0.58 -9.29
N LEU A 180 5.15 0.70 -9.41
CA LEU A 180 6.47 1.15 -9.83
C LEU A 180 7.49 0.94 -8.72
N ASP A 181 7.16 1.40 -7.51
CA ASP A 181 8.02 1.39 -6.34
C ASP A 181 8.27 -0.02 -5.85
N PHE A 182 7.23 -0.84 -5.71
CA PHE A 182 7.36 -2.21 -5.23
C PHE A 182 8.43 -2.98 -6.01
N TRP A 183 8.36 -2.95 -7.36
CA TRP A 183 9.31 -3.68 -8.19
C TRP A 183 10.72 -3.07 -8.15
N GLN A 184 10.86 -1.76 -8.03
CA GLN A 184 12.18 -1.13 -7.84
C GLN A 184 12.81 -1.58 -6.51
N LEU A 185 12.04 -1.52 -5.42
CA LEU A 185 12.50 -1.88 -4.08
C LEU A 185 12.91 -3.34 -4.00
N VAL A 186 12.10 -4.29 -4.48
CA VAL A 186 12.46 -5.72 -4.40
C VAL A 186 13.56 -6.12 -5.39
N ASP A 187 13.74 -5.39 -6.51
CA ASP A 187 14.86 -5.58 -7.43
C ASP A 187 16.18 -5.02 -6.83
N GLU A 188 16.11 -3.94 -6.04
CA GLU A 188 17.26 -3.32 -5.37
C GLU A 188 17.71 -4.12 -4.13
N TYR A 189 16.78 -4.42 -3.23
CA TYR A 189 17.09 -5.05 -1.95
C TYR A 189 17.13 -6.58 -2.04
N GLU A 190 16.59 -7.17 -3.10
CA GLU A 190 16.55 -8.63 -3.31
C GLU A 190 16.15 -9.43 -2.03
N PRO A 191 15.04 -9.10 -1.35
CA PRO A 191 14.75 -9.63 -0.03
C PRO A 191 14.64 -11.16 0.01
N VAL A 192 15.22 -11.78 1.03
CA VAL A 192 14.99 -13.20 1.35
C VAL A 192 13.69 -13.41 2.12
N ILE A 193 13.21 -12.39 2.80
CA ILE A 193 11.93 -12.37 3.52
C ILE A 193 11.22 -11.05 3.19
N LEU A 194 9.95 -11.13 2.82
CA LEU A 194 9.15 -9.96 2.43
C LEU A 194 7.80 -9.97 3.16
N ILE A 195 7.61 -9.06 4.11
CA ILE A 195 6.34 -8.94 4.84
C ILE A 195 5.64 -7.67 4.39
N THR A 196 4.44 -7.81 3.83
CA THR A 196 3.60 -6.66 3.50
C THR A 196 2.52 -6.51 4.56
N THR A 197 2.12 -5.27 4.84
CA THR A 197 1.11 -4.96 5.84
C THR A 197 0.20 -3.86 5.34
N SER A 198 -1.03 -3.80 5.84
CA SER A 198 -1.93 -2.69 5.55
C SER A 198 -2.97 -2.49 6.64
N ARG A 199 -3.58 -1.30 6.66
CA ARG A 199 -4.67 -0.98 7.58
C ARG A 199 -5.95 -1.71 7.21
N GLY A 200 -6.44 -2.55 8.12
CA GLY A 200 -7.75 -3.20 8.06
C GLY A 200 -8.85 -2.45 8.83
N GLY A 201 -10.04 -3.06 8.86
CA GLY A 201 -11.23 -2.53 9.50
C GLY A 201 -11.22 -2.61 11.04
N GLN A 202 -12.38 -2.92 11.63
CA GLN A 202 -12.54 -3.12 13.08
C GLN A 202 -12.04 -4.51 13.53
N ILE A 203 -10.76 -4.75 13.27
CA ILE A 203 -10.08 -6.03 13.49
C ILE A 203 -8.92 -5.84 14.47
N GLY A 204 -8.20 -6.92 14.79
CA GLY A 204 -6.97 -6.89 15.57
C GLY A 204 -5.74 -7.02 14.69
N TRP A 205 -5.18 -8.23 14.65
CA TRP A 205 -4.05 -8.62 13.81
C TRP A 205 -4.47 -9.84 12.97
N GLU A 206 -4.62 -9.65 11.66
CA GLU A 206 -5.10 -10.68 10.74
C GLU A 206 -3.94 -11.13 9.84
N ILE A 207 -3.51 -12.38 9.99
CA ILE A 207 -2.49 -12.99 9.16
C ILE A 207 -3.17 -13.59 7.93
N GLU A 208 -2.85 -13.08 6.75
CA GLU A 208 -3.55 -13.45 5.52
C GLU A 208 -2.97 -14.75 4.97
N ALA A 209 -3.82 -15.77 4.86
CA ALA A 209 -3.40 -17.08 4.40
C ALA A 209 -3.22 -17.14 2.88
N ILE A 210 -3.90 -16.26 2.14
CA ILE A 210 -3.96 -16.30 0.67
C ILE A 210 -4.11 -14.91 0.06
N GLU A 211 -3.61 -14.74 -1.18
CA GLU A 211 -3.86 -13.54 -2.00
C GLU A 211 -4.21 -13.87 -3.44
N GLY A 212 -4.72 -12.88 -4.17
CA GLY A 212 -5.21 -13.02 -5.54
C GLY A 212 -6.67 -13.49 -5.58
N GLY A 213 -7.07 -14.16 -6.64
CA GLY A 213 -8.44 -14.68 -6.79
C GLY A 213 -9.53 -13.61 -6.93
N HIS A 214 -9.20 -12.36 -7.23
CA HIS A 214 -10.14 -11.25 -7.39
C HIS A 214 -11.04 -11.46 -8.62
N ASP A 215 -12.20 -12.08 -8.42
CA ASP A 215 -13.24 -12.25 -9.43
C ASP A 215 -14.31 -11.15 -9.28
N GLY A 216 -14.74 -10.51 -10.36
CA GLY A 216 -15.86 -9.57 -10.31
C GLY A 216 -16.08 -8.71 -11.55
N GLY A 217 -15.03 -8.47 -12.35
CA GLY A 217 -15.03 -7.52 -13.46
C GLY A 217 -15.07 -8.15 -14.86
N LEU A 218 -15.30 -7.29 -15.87
CA LEU A 218 -15.19 -7.70 -17.28
C LEU A 218 -13.73 -7.94 -17.70
N GLY A 219 -12.77 -7.27 -17.03
CA GLY A 219 -11.34 -7.36 -17.24
C GLY A 219 -10.55 -7.25 -15.92
N PRO A 220 -9.21 -7.45 -15.95
CA PRO A 220 -8.37 -7.45 -14.75
C PRO A 220 -8.39 -6.12 -13.98
N ALA A 221 -8.59 -5.00 -14.68
CA ALA A 221 -8.69 -3.68 -14.06
C ALA A 221 -9.98 -3.53 -13.25
N GLU A 222 -11.10 -4.05 -13.78
CA GLU A 222 -12.41 -3.97 -13.14
C GLU A 222 -12.60 -4.94 -11.98
N ASP A 223 -11.59 -5.77 -11.68
CA ASP A 223 -11.55 -6.58 -10.47
C ASP A 223 -11.14 -5.73 -9.25
N TRP A 224 -10.66 -4.49 -9.43
CA TRP A 224 -10.18 -3.59 -8.37
C TRP A 224 -11.10 -2.39 -8.14
N TYR A 225 -11.13 -1.87 -6.91
CA TYR A 225 -11.76 -0.61 -6.58
C TYR A 225 -10.85 0.56 -6.93
N PRO A 226 -11.39 1.68 -7.45
CA PRO A 226 -10.58 2.84 -7.82
C PRO A 226 -9.97 3.52 -6.59
N ASP A 227 -8.68 3.91 -6.69
CA ASP A 227 -7.93 4.61 -5.63
C ASP A 227 -8.27 6.10 -5.50
N GLY A 228 -8.92 6.66 -6.53
CA GLY A 228 -9.38 8.04 -6.55
C GLY A 228 -8.27 9.07 -6.78
N TYR A 229 -7.04 8.64 -7.09
CA TYR A 229 -5.91 9.53 -7.32
C TYR A 229 -5.49 9.57 -8.80
N GLY A 230 -5.06 10.75 -9.25
CA GLY A 230 -4.63 10.97 -10.63
C GLY A 230 -5.73 10.79 -11.69
N ASP A 231 -5.31 10.73 -12.96
CA ASP A 231 -6.21 10.52 -14.10
C ASP A 231 -6.57 9.03 -14.29
N GLU A 232 -5.71 8.11 -13.84
CA GLU A 232 -5.81 6.66 -14.07
C GLU A 232 -6.00 5.90 -12.75
N VAL A 233 -7.21 5.92 -12.20
CA VAL A 233 -7.53 5.43 -10.84
C VAL A 233 -7.60 3.89 -10.68
N LEU A 234 -7.27 3.12 -11.72
CA LEU A 234 -7.32 1.66 -11.73
C LEU A 234 -6.03 1.11 -12.35
N PRO A 235 -5.57 -0.09 -11.95
CA PRO A 235 -4.43 -0.71 -12.59
C PRO A 235 -4.82 -1.18 -13.99
N THR A 236 -4.22 -0.60 -15.03
CA THR A 236 -4.41 -1.00 -16.42
C THR A 236 -3.11 -1.52 -17.00
N GLN A 237 -3.18 -2.27 -18.11
CA GLN A 237 -1.99 -2.81 -18.76
C GLN A 237 -0.92 -1.77 -19.08
N ASP A 238 -1.34 -0.55 -19.41
CA ASP A 238 -0.45 0.53 -19.82
C ASP A 238 -0.07 1.46 -18.66
N SER A 239 -0.70 1.32 -17.48
CA SER A 239 -0.43 2.18 -16.31
C SER A 239 0.48 1.55 -15.27
N VAL A 240 0.52 0.21 -15.14
CA VAL A 240 1.35 -0.50 -14.17
C VAL A 240 2.52 -1.24 -14.82
N GLN A 241 3.47 -1.72 -14.02
CA GLN A 241 4.59 -2.51 -14.50
C GLN A 241 4.11 -3.81 -15.19
N PRO A 242 4.79 -4.30 -16.24
CA PRO A 242 4.38 -5.52 -16.93
C PRO A 242 4.27 -6.76 -16.02
N ARG A 243 5.13 -6.86 -14.98
CA ARG A 243 5.08 -7.94 -13.97
C ARG A 243 3.78 -7.90 -13.17
N THR A 244 3.40 -6.70 -12.73
CA THR A 244 2.10 -6.45 -12.07
C THR A 244 0.94 -6.86 -12.94
N TRP A 245 0.88 -6.37 -14.18
CA TRP A 245 -0.22 -6.68 -15.09
C TRP A 245 -0.33 -8.19 -15.35
N ALA A 246 0.81 -8.86 -15.53
CA ALA A 246 0.86 -10.31 -15.70
C ALA A 246 0.31 -11.05 -14.46
N GLY A 247 0.71 -10.61 -13.26
CA GLY A 247 0.23 -11.13 -11.99
C GLY A 247 -1.28 -10.99 -11.82
N ILE A 248 -1.81 -9.77 -11.88
CA ILE A 248 -3.27 -9.57 -11.71
C ILE A 248 -4.08 -10.29 -12.80
N SER A 249 -3.56 -10.36 -14.03
CA SER A 249 -4.21 -11.11 -15.11
C SER A 249 -4.20 -12.62 -14.88
N MET A 250 -3.13 -13.16 -14.29
CA MET A 250 -2.98 -14.59 -14.01
C MET A 250 -3.86 -15.02 -12.85
N TYR A 251 -3.92 -14.21 -11.78
CA TYR A 251 -4.56 -14.57 -10.52
C TYR A 251 -5.99 -14.04 -10.37
N ARG A 252 -6.60 -13.41 -11.37
CA ARG A 252 -8.00 -12.93 -11.31
C ARG A 252 -9.09 -14.01 -11.24
N GLN A 253 -8.89 -15.19 -11.85
CA GLN A 253 -9.98 -16.17 -12.01
C GLN A 253 -10.12 -17.14 -10.82
N GLY A 254 -10.14 -16.61 -9.60
CA GLY A 254 -10.20 -17.41 -8.37
C GLY A 254 -8.94 -18.24 -8.11
N VAL A 255 -7.84 -17.98 -8.82
CA VAL A 255 -6.55 -18.61 -8.55
C VAL A 255 -5.89 -17.82 -7.44
N GLN A 256 -5.60 -18.48 -6.34
CA GLN A 256 -5.03 -17.86 -5.14
C GLN A 256 -3.60 -18.34 -4.91
N LEU A 257 -2.79 -17.47 -4.33
CA LEU A 257 -1.45 -17.75 -3.87
C LEU A 257 -1.46 -17.88 -2.36
N PRO A 258 -0.99 -19.00 -1.79
CA PRO A 258 -0.86 -19.13 -0.36
C PRO A 258 0.31 -18.27 0.14
N SER A 259 0.12 -17.64 1.30
CA SER A 259 1.22 -17.02 2.04
C SER A 259 2.30 -18.05 2.34
N GLN A 260 3.56 -17.62 2.25
CA GLN A 260 4.75 -18.40 2.58
C GLN A 260 5.31 -18.02 3.96
N LEU A 261 4.60 -17.19 4.74
CA LEU A 261 4.94 -16.95 6.14
C LEU A 261 4.68 -18.22 6.99
N PRO A 262 5.41 -18.41 8.11
CA PRO A 262 5.11 -19.42 9.12
C PRO A 262 3.89 -19.00 9.96
N ILE A 263 2.70 -19.07 9.35
CA ILE A 263 1.45 -18.50 9.88
C ILE A 263 1.10 -19.06 11.26
N ASP A 264 1.21 -20.37 11.46
CA ASP A 264 0.84 -21.01 12.73
C ASP A 264 1.77 -20.56 13.86
N GLU A 265 3.07 -20.43 13.58
CA GLU A 265 4.06 -19.92 14.52
C GLU A 265 3.81 -18.44 14.84
N ILE A 266 3.58 -17.60 13.83
CA ILE A 266 3.28 -16.17 14.01
C ILE A 266 2.01 -16.01 14.84
N LEU A 267 0.93 -16.73 14.52
CA LEU A 267 -0.31 -16.71 15.28
C LEU A 267 -0.05 -17.01 16.76
N ALA A 268 0.66 -18.11 17.04
CA ALA A 268 0.92 -18.53 18.41
C ALA A 268 1.78 -17.51 19.19
N ALA A 269 2.80 -16.94 18.55
CA ALA A 269 3.71 -15.98 19.16
C ALA A 269 3.02 -14.64 19.44
N THR A 270 2.33 -14.09 18.45
CA THR A 270 1.64 -12.80 18.57
C THR A 270 0.41 -12.85 19.48
N ASP A 271 -0.38 -13.94 19.47
CA ASP A 271 -1.50 -14.14 20.41
C ASP A 271 -0.99 -14.20 21.87
N ALA A 272 0.19 -14.78 22.11
CA ALA A 272 0.77 -14.88 23.44
C ALA A 272 1.14 -13.51 24.06
N LEU A 273 1.30 -12.46 23.25
CA LEU A 273 1.47 -11.09 23.75
C LEU A 273 0.21 -10.55 24.44
N GLY A 274 -0.98 -11.06 24.07
CA GLY A 274 -2.26 -10.67 24.68
C GLY A 274 -2.64 -9.21 24.45
N LEU A 275 -2.18 -8.61 23.35
CA LEU A 275 -2.39 -7.19 23.01
C LEU A 275 -3.69 -6.96 22.25
N THR A 276 -4.06 -7.89 21.37
CA THR A 276 -5.28 -7.82 20.55
C THR A 276 -5.76 -9.22 20.15
N ASN A 277 -6.88 -9.32 19.44
CA ASN A 277 -7.29 -10.57 18.80
C ASN A 277 -6.39 -10.83 17.59
N VAL A 278 -5.76 -12.00 17.55
CA VAL A 278 -4.94 -12.45 16.44
C VAL A 278 -5.66 -13.59 15.74
N GLU A 279 -5.80 -13.53 14.43
CA GLU A 279 -6.44 -14.58 13.66
C GLU A 279 -5.80 -14.80 12.29
N ILE A 280 -6.09 -15.97 11.72
CA ILE A 280 -5.73 -16.31 10.34
C ILE A 280 -6.95 -16.03 9.48
N ASN A 281 -6.80 -15.19 8.46
CA ASN A 281 -7.83 -14.98 7.48
C ASN A 281 -7.62 -15.91 6.28
N ASP A 282 -8.60 -16.77 6.01
CA ASP A 282 -8.63 -17.67 4.86
C ASP A 282 -9.28 -17.03 3.62
N GLU A 283 -9.62 -15.74 3.70
CA GLU A 283 -10.02 -14.92 2.56
C GLU A 283 -8.83 -14.09 2.05
N THR A 284 -9.04 -13.30 1.00
CA THR A 284 -7.98 -12.45 0.43
C THR A 284 -8.01 -11.08 1.09
N SER A 285 -6.94 -10.30 0.97
CA SER A 285 -6.86 -8.93 1.49
C SER A 285 -7.73 -7.90 0.75
N GLY A 286 -8.75 -8.36 0.03
CA GLY A 286 -9.73 -7.54 -0.66
C GLY A 286 -9.25 -6.97 -1.99
N ASN A 287 -10.13 -6.21 -2.64
CA ASN A 287 -9.95 -5.74 -4.02
C ASN A 287 -9.50 -4.27 -4.08
N PHE A 288 -8.68 -3.86 -3.11
CA PHE A 288 -8.06 -2.53 -3.07
C PHE A 288 -6.54 -2.67 -2.91
N LEU A 289 -5.82 -1.58 -2.61
CA LEU A 289 -4.37 -1.57 -2.52
C LEU A 289 -3.76 -2.53 -1.48
N SER A 290 -4.51 -2.91 -0.43
CA SER A 290 -4.10 -3.97 0.51
C SER A 290 -3.86 -5.30 -0.19
N GLY A 291 -4.89 -5.85 -0.86
CA GLY A 291 -4.75 -7.09 -1.64
C GLY A 291 -3.86 -6.93 -2.87
N PHE A 292 -3.74 -5.72 -3.43
CA PHE A 292 -2.78 -5.45 -4.48
C PHE A 292 -1.35 -5.65 -3.97
N LEU A 293 -0.98 -5.03 -2.84
CA LEU A 293 0.36 -5.16 -2.24
C LEU A 293 0.62 -6.59 -1.75
N GLY A 294 -0.36 -7.23 -1.10
CA GLY A 294 -0.26 -8.63 -0.67
C GLY A 294 0.02 -9.57 -1.85
N LEU A 295 -0.71 -9.40 -2.96
CA LEU A 295 -0.45 -10.14 -4.19
C LEU A 295 0.95 -9.88 -4.75
N HIS A 296 1.44 -8.64 -4.74
CA HIS A 296 2.81 -8.32 -5.18
C HIS A 296 3.87 -9.06 -4.38
N GLY A 297 3.71 -9.14 -3.05
CA GLY A 297 4.60 -9.90 -2.18
C GLY A 297 4.70 -11.37 -2.58
N LEU A 298 3.57 -12.01 -2.85
CA LEU A 298 3.54 -13.42 -3.26
C LEU A 298 3.97 -13.65 -4.72
N LEU A 299 3.75 -12.68 -5.61
CA LEU A 299 4.29 -12.71 -6.97
C LEU A 299 5.82 -12.66 -6.95
N TYR A 300 6.40 -11.77 -6.14
CA TYR A 300 7.85 -11.71 -5.98
C TYR A 300 8.39 -13.04 -5.46
N ASN A 301 7.78 -13.61 -4.41
CA ASN A 301 8.20 -14.91 -3.87
C ASN A 301 8.20 -16.04 -4.92
N LEU A 302 7.24 -16.06 -5.83
CA LEU A 302 7.22 -17.04 -6.93
C LEU A 302 8.32 -16.83 -7.97
N GLU A 303 8.70 -15.59 -8.23
CA GLU A 303 9.72 -15.23 -9.23
C GLU A 303 11.15 -15.36 -8.68
N ALA A 304 11.32 -15.06 -7.39
CA ALA A 304 12.60 -14.98 -6.70
C ALA A 304 12.92 -16.27 -5.92
N GLU A 305 13.70 -17.18 -6.52
CA GLU A 305 14.09 -18.46 -5.87
C GLU A 305 14.79 -18.29 -4.50
N HIS A 306 15.38 -17.12 -4.23
CA HIS A 306 16.03 -16.80 -2.96
C HIS A 306 15.08 -16.26 -1.88
N ASN A 307 13.85 -15.87 -2.24
CA ASN A 307 12.87 -15.39 -1.30
C ASN A 307 12.22 -16.60 -0.60
N LEU A 308 12.53 -16.77 0.68
CA LEU A 308 12.12 -17.92 1.50
C LEU A 308 10.69 -17.78 2.03
N ALA A 309 10.28 -16.55 2.35
CA ALA A 309 8.97 -16.28 2.93
C ALA A 309 8.44 -14.92 2.46
N ALA A 310 7.16 -14.89 2.10
CA ALA A 310 6.41 -13.67 1.88
C ALA A 310 4.94 -13.82 2.26
N GLY A 311 4.30 -12.72 2.65
CA GLY A 311 2.87 -12.70 2.96
C GLY A 311 2.35 -11.32 3.30
N HIS A 312 1.05 -11.26 3.63
CA HIS A 312 0.35 -10.04 4.01
C HIS A 312 -0.22 -10.15 5.43
N ILE A 313 -0.31 -9.02 6.12
CA ILE A 313 -0.97 -8.91 7.41
C ILE A 313 -1.83 -7.65 7.42
N HIS A 314 -3.11 -7.81 7.71
CA HIS A 314 -4.01 -6.71 8.00
C HIS A 314 -3.94 -6.32 9.47
N VAL A 315 -3.84 -5.01 9.71
CA VAL A 315 -3.71 -4.43 11.06
C VAL A 315 -4.88 -3.49 11.31
N GLY A 316 -5.65 -3.74 12.36
CA GLY A 316 -6.85 -2.95 12.65
C GLY A 316 -6.56 -1.47 12.86
N TYR A 317 -7.34 -0.58 12.22
CA TYR A 317 -7.12 0.87 12.32
C TYR A 317 -7.18 1.43 13.74
N GLY A 318 -7.86 0.72 14.66
CA GLY A 318 -8.00 1.12 16.06
C GLY A 318 -6.89 0.58 16.97
N LEU A 319 -5.98 -0.24 16.44
CA LEU A 319 -4.88 -0.81 17.21
C LEU A 319 -3.84 0.28 17.52
N PRO A 320 -3.46 0.48 18.80
CA PRO A 320 -2.43 1.46 19.15
C PRO A 320 -1.11 1.14 18.44
N THR A 321 -0.41 2.17 17.97
CA THR A 321 0.87 2.03 17.25
C THR A 321 1.91 1.25 18.05
N ASP A 322 1.99 1.45 19.37
CA ASP A 322 2.96 0.71 20.19
C ASP A 322 2.61 -0.79 20.29
N ASP A 323 1.32 -1.14 20.32
CA ASP A 323 0.88 -2.54 20.30
C ASP A 323 1.12 -3.16 18.93
N ALA A 324 0.84 -2.42 17.85
CA ALA A 324 1.13 -2.83 16.48
C ALA A 324 2.64 -3.04 16.26
N ARG A 325 3.48 -2.18 16.85
CA ARG A 325 4.94 -2.30 16.83
C ARG A 325 5.42 -3.57 17.51
N ALA A 326 4.89 -3.88 18.69
CA ALA A 326 5.23 -5.12 19.40
C ALA A 326 4.81 -6.37 18.60
N LEU A 327 3.66 -6.33 17.93
CA LEU A 327 3.17 -7.44 17.10
C LEU A 327 4.00 -7.66 15.84
N ILE A 328 4.41 -6.59 15.14
CA ILE A 328 5.27 -6.73 13.96
C ILE A 328 6.68 -7.17 14.32
N GLU A 329 7.23 -6.71 15.45
CA GLU A 329 8.51 -7.20 15.98
C GLU A 329 8.43 -8.69 16.27
N GLU A 330 7.42 -9.15 17.04
CA GLU A 330 7.25 -10.58 17.35
C GLU A 330 7.01 -11.43 16.09
N THR A 331 6.27 -10.89 15.11
CA THR A 331 6.10 -11.52 13.80
C THR A 331 7.44 -11.70 13.12
N LEU A 332 8.26 -10.63 13.06
CA LEU A 332 9.57 -10.66 12.44
C LEU A 332 10.49 -11.67 13.14
N GLU A 333 10.62 -11.59 14.47
CA GLU A 333 11.40 -12.54 15.28
C GLU A 333 11.04 -13.99 14.93
N THR A 334 9.74 -14.30 14.93
CA THR A 334 9.23 -15.64 14.62
C THR A 334 9.64 -16.10 13.22
N VAL A 335 9.54 -15.23 12.22
CA VAL A 335 9.94 -15.55 10.85
C VAL A 335 11.45 -15.80 10.77
N LEU A 336 12.28 -14.98 11.42
CA LEU A 336 13.73 -15.12 11.41
C LEU A 336 14.21 -16.35 12.19
N GLU A 337 13.49 -16.78 13.23
CA GLU A 337 13.76 -18.03 13.94
C GLU A 337 13.44 -19.28 13.11
N VAL A 338 12.37 -19.24 12.32
CA VAL A 338 12.00 -20.33 11.39
C VAL A 338 12.96 -20.40 10.20
N HIS A 339 13.45 -19.24 9.76
CA HIS A 339 14.39 -19.09 8.65
C HIS A 339 15.71 -18.48 9.13
N PRO A 340 16.53 -19.22 9.91
CA PRO A 340 17.81 -18.67 10.37
C PRO A 340 18.77 -18.46 9.20
N LEU A 341 19.55 -17.37 9.27
CA LEU A 341 20.50 -17.03 8.21
C LEU A 341 21.54 -18.14 8.04
N ALA A 342 21.58 -18.71 6.82
CA ALA A 342 22.44 -19.84 6.49
C ALA A 342 23.66 -19.38 5.68
N CYS A 343 24.42 -18.42 6.23
CA CYS A 343 25.59 -17.86 5.58
C CYS A 343 26.85 -18.18 6.40
N GLU A 344 27.81 -18.86 5.78
CA GLU A 344 29.11 -19.21 6.38
C GLU A 344 30.19 -18.17 6.08
#